data_AF-A0A3D1XLJ3-F1
#
_entry.id   AF-A0A3D1XLJ3-F1
#
_cell.length_a   1.000
_cell.length_b   1.000
_cell.length_c   1.000
_cell.angle_alpha   90.00
_cell.angle_beta   90.00
_cell.angle_gamma   90.00
#
_symmetry.space_group_name_H-M   'P 1'
#
loop_
_entity.id
_entity.type
_entity.pdbx_description
1 polymer ?
#
loop_
_entity_poly.entity_id
_entity_poly.type
_entity_poly.pdbx_seq_one_letter_code
_entity_poly.pdbx_strand_id
1 'polypeptide(L)'
;LKSEAKESTEGNVQTTPAVQADPINENIHNNGNGNGNGAAKLSGGTAVATTAVIAKLKGYEGDACQECGSLTLVRNGTCLKCMTCGATSGCS
;
A
#
# COMPACT_ATOMS: atom_id res chain seq x y z
N LEU A 1 21.51 -54.46 17.67
CA LEU A 1 22.11 -53.12 17.49
C LEU A 1 21.07 -52.22 16.85
N LYS A 2 20.80 -51.07 17.51
CA LYS A 2 19.98 -49.91 17.09
C LYS A 2 18.47 -50.20 16.98
N SER A 3 17.58 -49.61 17.79
CA SER A 3 17.28 -48.16 17.96
C SER A 3 16.89 -47.56 16.59
N GLU A 4 15.78 -46.85 16.38
CA GLU A 4 15.22 -45.76 17.16
C GLU A 4 13.68 -45.77 17.11
N ALA A 5 13.06 -45.50 18.26
CA ALA A 5 11.68 -45.04 18.37
C ALA A 5 11.60 -43.60 17.85
N LYS A 6 10.61 -43.30 16.99
CA LYS A 6 10.22 -41.92 16.71
C LYS A 6 8.76 -41.73 17.12
N GLU A 7 8.66 -41.22 18.33
CA GLU A 7 7.51 -40.59 18.95
C GLU A 7 6.91 -39.54 17.99
N SER A 8 5.66 -39.76 17.60
CA SER A 8 4.83 -38.77 16.93
C SER A 8 3.69 -38.44 17.88
N THR A 9 4.03 -37.75 18.97
CA THR A 9 3.05 -37.17 19.89
C THR A 9 2.23 -36.14 19.14
N GLU A 10 0.92 -36.36 19.20
CA GLU A 10 -0.13 -35.54 18.65
C GLU A 10 -0.08 -34.14 19.31
N GLY A 11 0.41 -33.16 18.54
CA GLY A 11 0.48 -31.76 18.94
C GLY A 11 -0.43 -30.91 18.05
N ASN A 12 -1.74 -31.07 18.22
CA ASN A 12 -2.72 -30.11 17.74
C ASN A 12 -2.58 -28.81 18.55
N VAL A 13 -1.69 -27.91 18.14
CA VAL A 13 -1.71 -26.51 18.58
C VAL A 13 -2.33 -25.69 17.47
N GLN A 14 -3.66 -25.68 17.53
CA GLN A 14 -4.56 -24.66 17.05
C GLN A 14 -4.00 -23.27 17.39
N THR A 15 -3.20 -22.67 16.52
CA THR A 15 -2.81 -21.27 16.66
C THR A 15 -3.92 -20.43 16.03
N THR A 16 -5.07 -20.35 16.71
CA THR A 16 -6.04 -19.29 16.46
C THR A 16 -5.65 -18.09 17.32
N PRO A 17 -5.27 -16.94 16.76
CA PRO A 17 -5.31 -15.70 17.52
C PRO A 17 -6.78 -15.41 17.83
N ALA A 18 -7.18 -15.73 19.07
CA ALA A 18 -8.41 -15.25 19.67
C ALA A 18 -8.26 -13.74 19.90
N VAL A 19 -8.69 -12.94 18.92
CA VAL A 19 -9.28 -11.64 19.20
C VAL A 19 -10.74 -11.73 18.78
N GLN A 20 -11.54 -12.29 19.69
CA GLN A 20 -12.99 -12.09 19.64
C GLN A 20 -13.21 -10.60 19.91
N ALA A 21 -13.34 -9.83 18.84
CA ALA A 21 -13.91 -8.50 18.95
C ALA A 21 -15.40 -8.72 19.21
N ASP A 22 -15.82 -8.61 20.48
CA ASP A 22 -17.22 -8.41 20.81
C ASP A 22 -17.74 -7.25 19.95
N PRO A 23 -18.83 -7.42 19.16
CA PRO A 23 -19.41 -6.29 18.47
C PRO A 23 -20.01 -5.39 19.54
N ILE A 24 -19.32 -4.28 19.84
CA ILE A 24 -19.90 -3.15 20.53
C ILE A 24 -21.24 -2.82 19.84
N ASN A 25 -22.35 -2.98 20.58
CA ASN A 25 -23.67 -2.53 20.15
C ASN A 25 -23.67 -0.99 20.20
N GLU A 26 -23.04 -0.40 19.21
CA GLU A 26 -22.76 1.02 19.14
C GLU A 26 -23.94 1.68 18.44
N ASN A 27 -24.90 2.16 19.22
CA ASN A 27 -26.02 2.98 18.73
C ASN A 27 -25.50 4.40 18.42
N ILE A 28 -24.66 4.51 17.38
CA ILE A 28 -24.16 5.80 16.91
C ILE A 28 -25.28 6.50 16.14
N HIS A 29 -26.03 7.35 16.83
CA HIS A 29 -26.83 8.39 16.19
C HIS A 29 -25.92 9.51 15.69
N ASN A 30 -25.38 9.38 14.48
CA ASN A 30 -24.67 10.46 13.80
C ASN A 30 -25.69 11.45 13.20
N ASN A 31 -25.99 12.54 13.91
CA ASN A 31 -26.65 13.70 13.29
C ASN A 31 -25.59 14.64 12.72
N GLY A 32 -25.13 14.36 11.49
CA GLY A 32 -24.24 15.25 10.75
C GLY A 32 -25.03 16.15 9.82
N ASN A 33 -25.33 17.38 10.23
CA ASN A 33 -25.80 18.43 9.32
C ASN A 33 -24.65 19.39 9.01
N GLY A 34 -23.93 19.12 7.93
CA GLY A 34 -22.88 19.99 7.41
C GLY A 34 -23.29 20.60 6.07
N ASN A 35 -23.90 21.79 6.09
CA ASN A 35 -24.03 22.61 4.89
C ASN A 35 -22.85 23.58 4.80
N GLY A 36 -21.77 23.14 4.17
CA GLY A 36 -20.55 23.92 3.97
C GLY A 36 -20.35 24.26 2.49
N ASN A 37 -20.99 25.33 2.02
CA ASN A 37 -20.71 25.92 0.71
C ASN A 37 -19.44 26.77 0.82
N GLY A 38 -18.30 26.11 1.02
CA GLY A 38 -16.98 26.74 1.03
C GLY A 38 -16.18 26.22 -0.16
N ALA A 39 -16.08 27.01 -1.23
CA ALA A 39 -15.11 26.79 -2.28
C ALA A 39 -13.70 26.99 -1.70
N ALA A 40 -13.18 25.97 -1.02
CA ALA A 40 -11.84 25.94 -0.47
C ALA A 40 -10.85 25.80 -1.63
N LYS A 41 -10.29 26.93 -2.04
CA LYS A 41 -9.09 26.99 -2.88
C LYS A 41 -7.93 26.39 -2.07
N LEU A 42 -7.71 25.08 -2.21
CA LEU A 42 -6.62 24.33 -1.55
C LEU A 42 -5.27 24.75 -2.14
N SER A 43 -4.74 25.89 -1.67
CA SER A 43 -3.32 26.23 -1.79
C SER A 43 -2.58 25.69 -0.58
N GLY A 44 -1.58 24.85 -0.83
CA GLY A 44 -0.51 24.55 0.12
C GLY A 44 -0.85 23.53 1.19
N GLY A 45 -1.02 22.25 0.80
CA GLY A 45 -1.06 21.16 1.77
C GLY A 45 0.29 20.99 2.47
N THR A 46 0.26 21.00 3.81
CA THR A 46 1.21 20.30 4.69
C THR A 46 1.75 19.07 3.97
N ALA A 47 3.08 18.96 3.84
CA ALA A 47 3.74 17.92 3.04
C ALA A 47 3.49 16.51 3.61
N VAL A 48 2.30 15.98 3.40
CA VAL A 48 2.07 14.54 3.31
C VAL A 48 2.94 14.12 2.14
N ALA A 49 3.99 13.34 2.41
CA ALA A 49 4.87 12.83 1.38
C ALA A 49 4.01 12.15 0.31
N THR A 50 3.80 12.83 -0.81
CA THR A 50 2.98 12.30 -1.89
C THR A 50 3.69 11.06 -2.41
N THR A 51 2.92 10.15 -2.99
CA THR A 51 3.46 8.94 -3.62
C THR A 51 4.56 9.28 -4.65
N ALA A 52 4.48 10.44 -5.30
CA ALA A 52 5.51 10.96 -6.19
C ALA A 52 6.80 11.37 -5.46
N VAL A 53 6.70 11.99 -4.29
CA VAL A 53 7.88 12.31 -3.45
C VAL A 53 8.53 11.02 -2.95
N ILE A 54 7.74 10.05 -2.48
CA ILE A 54 8.26 8.75 -2.05
C ILE A 54 8.92 8.01 -3.21
N ALA A 55 8.37 8.09 -4.42
CA ALA A 55 8.97 7.50 -5.61
C ALA A 55 10.34 8.14 -5.93
N LYS A 56 10.44 9.47 -5.89
CA LYS A 56 11.72 10.18 -6.07
C LYS A 56 12.76 9.81 -5.03
N LEU A 57 12.35 9.71 -3.76
CA LEU A 57 13.23 9.25 -2.68
C LEU A 57 13.76 7.83 -2.89
N LYS A 58 13.02 6.98 -3.61
CA LYS A 58 13.43 5.61 -3.97
C LYS A 58 14.27 5.54 -5.26
N GLY A 59 14.56 6.67 -5.90
CA GLY A 59 15.32 6.73 -7.15
C GLY A 59 14.49 6.55 -8.43
N TYR A 60 13.17 6.66 -8.33
CA TYR A 60 12.27 6.74 -9.49
C TYR A 60 12.11 8.20 -9.93
N GLU A 61 11.67 8.46 -11.16
CA GLU A 61 11.45 9.84 -11.65
C GLU A 61 10.28 10.52 -10.90
N GLY A 62 9.37 9.73 -10.32
CA GLY A 62 8.14 10.22 -9.70
C GLY A 62 7.10 10.71 -10.69
N ASP A 63 7.22 10.26 -11.95
CA ASP A 63 6.24 10.47 -13.01
C ASP A 63 5.32 9.26 -13.14
N ALA A 64 4.06 9.49 -13.50
CA ALA A 64 3.05 8.44 -13.58
C ALA A 64 3.16 7.72 -14.94
N CYS A 65 3.34 6.41 -14.90
CA CYS A 65 3.31 5.57 -16.09
C CYS A 65 1.98 5.77 -16.83
N GLN A 66 2.04 6.13 -18.11
CA GLN A 66 0.84 6.39 -18.92
C GLN A 66 -0.02 5.13 -19.15
N GLU A 67 0.57 3.94 -19.01
CA GLU A 67 -0.13 2.67 -19.20
C GLU A 67 -0.90 2.22 -17.95
N CYS A 68 -0.33 2.43 -16.75
CA CYS A 68 -0.86 1.83 -15.51
C CYS A 68 -0.94 2.79 -14.31
N GLY A 69 -0.51 4.04 -14.45
CA GLY A 69 -0.55 5.07 -13.40
C GLY A 69 0.48 4.90 -12.27
N SER A 70 1.36 3.90 -12.35
CA SER A 70 2.39 3.68 -11.33
C SER A 70 3.51 4.73 -11.40
N LEU A 71 4.04 5.13 -10.23
CA LEU A 71 5.11 6.13 -10.10
C LEU A 71 6.51 5.51 -10.05
N THR A 72 6.64 4.21 -10.35
CA THR A 72 7.90 3.44 -10.30
C THR A 72 8.65 3.46 -11.63
N LEU A 73 8.67 4.62 -12.27
CA LEU A 73 9.32 4.83 -13.57
C LEU A 73 10.82 5.12 -13.38
N VAL A 74 11.69 4.36 -14.05
CA VAL A 74 13.16 4.44 -13.95
C VAL A 74 13.78 4.83 -15.28
N ARG A 75 14.72 5.77 -15.29
CA ARG A 75 15.50 6.13 -16.47
C ARG A 75 16.63 5.12 -16.72
N ASN A 76 16.53 4.37 -17.80
CA ASN A 76 17.54 3.42 -18.28
C ASN A 76 18.15 3.96 -19.58
N GLY A 77 19.05 4.94 -19.46
CA GLY A 77 19.61 5.68 -20.60
C GLY A 77 18.65 6.79 -21.08
N THR A 78 18.33 6.80 -22.38
CA THR A 78 17.30 7.70 -22.95
C THR A 78 15.89 7.21 -22.62
N CYS A 79 15.71 5.90 -22.46
CA CYS A 79 14.43 5.28 -22.18
C CYS A 79 13.98 5.44 -20.71
N LEU A 80 12.68 5.61 -20.50
CA LEU A 80 12.01 5.46 -19.22
C LEU A 80 11.30 4.11 -19.16
N LYS A 81 11.52 3.34 -18.10
CA LYS A 81 10.96 2.00 -17.91
C LYS A 81 10.11 1.93 -16.64
N CYS A 82 8.89 1.43 -16.76
CA CYS A 82 8.01 1.17 -15.63
C CYS A 82 8.37 -0.18 -14.99
N MET A 83 8.67 -0.17 -13.69
CA MET A 83 8.92 -1.41 -12.95
C MET A 83 7.66 -2.21 -12.66
N THR A 84 6.47 -1.59 -12.72
CA THR A 84 5.21 -2.26 -12.43
C THR A 84 4.66 -3.03 -13.62
N CYS A 85 4.55 -2.42 -14.80
CA CYS A 85 3.99 -3.07 -16.00
C CYS A 85 5.03 -3.40 -17.08
N GLY A 86 6.29 -2.97 -16.91
CA GLY A 86 7.35 -3.22 -17.88
C GLY A 86 7.37 -2.27 -19.08
N ALA A 87 6.37 -1.39 -19.22
CA ALA A 87 6.27 -0.42 -20.31
C ALA A 87 7.53 0.45 -20.40
N THR A 88 7.98 0.73 -21.62
CA THR A 88 9.17 1.56 -21.88
C THR A 88 8.79 2.69 -22.83
N SER A 89 9.17 3.92 -22.50
CA SER A 89 8.87 5.12 -23.28
C SER A 89 10.15 5.96 -23.50
N GLY A 90 10.17 6.82 -24.51
CA GLY A 90 11.28 7.77 -24.73
C GLY A 90 12.58 7.16 -25.28
N CYS A 91 12.53 5.99 -25.90
CA CYS A 91 13.68 5.42 -26.60
C CYS A 91 13.86 6.10 -27.97
N SER A 92 14.70 7.14 -28.02
CA SER A 92 15.21 7.74 -29.26
C SER A 92 16.48 7.05 -29.73
#